data_AF-A0A9D6HK23-F1
#
_entry.id   AF-A0A9D6HK23-F1
#
_cell.length_a   1.000
_cell.length_b   1.000
_cell.length_c   1.000
_cell.angle_alpha   90.00
_cell.angle_beta   90.00
_cell.angle_gamma   90.00
#
_symmetry.space_group_name_H-M   'P 1'
#
loop_
_entity.id
_entity.type
_entity.pdbx_description
1 polymer ?
#
loop_
_entity_poly.entity_id
_entity_poly.type
_entity_poly.pdbx_seq_one_letter_code
_entity_poly.pdbx_strand_id
1 'polypeptide(L)'
;MGTRNFDLGARDMKAAGRFALKQGMSSFTSIDTMSDRWNLFVDYIHEHHAIGRMEMISQDVVIEYGSWLADRVDKDELEVATAQNYVSTVNRVLEIARGDNALQISPTQDCGIPKRSGVAIENMAVSDEVHNLWVKLVHPRIAAMLDLQRWFGLRFEESAKFDAYTA
;
A
#
# COMPACT_ATOMS: atom_id res chain seq x y z
N MET A 1 18.59 -14.00 -26.57
CA MET A 1 18.82 -13.08 -25.44
C MET A 1 17.70 -13.30 -24.45
N GLY A 2 17.97 -13.86 -23.28
CA GLY A 2 16.93 -13.99 -22.25
C GLY A 2 16.59 -12.60 -21.73
N THR A 3 15.33 -12.19 -21.85
CA THR A 3 14.84 -11.00 -21.17
C THR A 3 14.93 -11.24 -19.66
N ARG A 4 15.29 -10.20 -18.89
CA ARG A 4 15.37 -10.27 -17.41
C ARG A 4 14.20 -9.51 -16.83
N ASN A 5 13.68 -9.98 -15.71
CA ASN A 5 12.60 -9.33 -14.97
C ASN A 5 11.40 -9.04 -15.88
N PHE A 6 10.96 -10.03 -16.64
CA PHE A 6 9.81 -9.96 -17.54
C PHE A 6 9.90 -8.84 -18.60
N ASP A 7 11.12 -8.52 -19.05
CA ASP A 7 11.38 -7.49 -20.05
C ASP A 7 10.91 -6.08 -19.66
N LEU A 8 10.83 -5.79 -18.35
CA LEU A 8 10.43 -4.49 -17.83
C LEU A 8 11.44 -3.36 -18.08
N GLY A 9 12.55 -3.63 -18.77
CA GLY A 9 13.59 -2.63 -19.08
C GLY A 9 14.58 -2.35 -17.95
N ALA A 10 14.63 -3.19 -16.91
CA ALA A 10 15.57 -3.06 -15.79
C ALA A 10 16.24 -4.38 -15.41
N ARG A 11 17.54 -4.34 -15.10
CA ARG A 11 18.32 -5.51 -14.67
C ARG A 11 18.16 -5.83 -13.19
N ASP A 12 18.00 -4.79 -12.37
CA ASP A 12 17.80 -4.87 -10.93
C ASP A 12 16.30 -5.00 -10.60
N MET A 13 15.96 -5.84 -9.62
CA MET A 13 14.56 -6.14 -9.28
C MET A 13 13.85 -4.96 -8.61
N LYS A 14 14.54 -4.12 -7.83
CA LYS A 14 13.93 -2.91 -7.23
C LYS A 14 13.47 -1.95 -8.33
N ALA A 15 14.36 -1.68 -9.29
CA ALA A 15 14.05 -0.87 -10.46
C ALA A 15 12.94 -1.50 -11.32
N ALA A 16 12.99 -2.81 -11.57
CA ALA A 16 11.98 -3.51 -12.34
C ALA A 16 10.59 -3.43 -11.70
N GLY A 17 10.48 -3.65 -10.38
CA GLY A 17 9.21 -3.54 -9.68
C GLY A 17 8.61 -2.13 -9.74
N ARG A 18 9.44 -1.09 -9.61
CA ARG A 18 8.99 0.30 -9.82
C ARG A 18 8.50 0.54 -11.25
N PHE A 19 9.16 -0.03 -12.26
CA PHE A 19 8.72 0.08 -13.65
C PHE A 19 7.40 -0.64 -13.90
N ALA A 20 7.20 -1.83 -13.32
CA ALA A 20 5.92 -2.52 -13.34
C ALA A 20 4.81 -1.62 -12.75
N LEU A 21 5.02 -1.06 -11.55
CA LEU A 21 4.05 -0.17 -10.92
C LEU A 21 3.72 1.06 -11.78
N LYS A 22 4.72 1.68 -12.42
CA LYS A 22 4.50 2.81 -13.34
C LYS A 22 3.72 2.44 -14.60
N GLN A 23 3.87 1.21 -15.09
CA GLN A 23 3.12 0.73 -16.26
C GLN A 23 1.67 0.37 -15.90
N GLY A 24 1.43 -0.15 -14.68
CA GLY A 24 0.12 -0.67 -14.26
C GLY A 24 -0.68 0.21 -13.30
N MET A 25 -0.19 1.40 -12.94
CA MET A 25 -0.86 2.31 -12.00
C MET A 25 -0.72 3.78 -12.41
N SER A 26 -1.67 4.61 -12.00
CA SER A 26 -1.70 6.06 -12.28
C SER A 26 -1.38 6.94 -11.07
N SER A 27 -1.47 6.43 -9.84
CA SER A 27 -1.24 7.20 -8.61
C SER A 27 0.25 7.23 -8.24
N PHE A 28 0.90 8.39 -8.40
CA PHE A 28 2.32 8.58 -8.05
C PHE A 28 2.64 8.26 -6.58
N THR A 29 1.85 8.77 -5.64
CA THR A 29 2.04 8.50 -4.20
C THR A 29 1.92 7.01 -3.88
N SER A 30 0.99 6.31 -4.53
CA SER A 30 0.84 4.86 -4.37
C SER A 30 2.03 4.12 -4.98
N ILE A 31 2.53 4.55 -6.15
CA ILE A 31 3.70 3.95 -6.81
C ILE A 31 4.93 4.04 -5.93
N ASP A 32 5.24 5.21 -5.34
CA ASP A 32 6.43 5.36 -4.52
C ASP A 32 6.30 4.55 -3.22
N THR A 33 5.15 4.62 -2.53
CA THR A 33 4.89 3.81 -1.31
C THR A 33 5.00 2.31 -1.59
N MET A 34 4.46 1.84 -2.72
CA MET A 34 4.55 0.44 -3.11
C MET A 34 5.95 0.05 -3.58
N SER A 35 6.70 0.96 -4.19
CA SER A 35 8.10 0.70 -4.56
C SER A 35 8.96 0.48 -3.31
N ASP A 36 8.77 1.28 -2.26
CA ASP A 36 9.50 1.09 -1.00
C ASP A 36 9.19 -0.26 -0.35
N ARG A 37 7.92 -0.67 -0.34
CA ARG A 37 7.50 -1.98 0.19
C ARG A 37 8.01 -3.14 -0.67
N TRP A 38 8.03 -2.98 -1.99
CA TRP A 38 8.62 -3.94 -2.91
C TRP A 38 10.12 -4.12 -2.64
N ASN A 39 10.84 -3.02 -2.36
CA ASN A 39 12.26 -3.08 -2.06
C ASN A 39 12.55 -3.93 -0.82
N LEU A 40 11.69 -3.88 0.21
CA LEU A 40 11.82 -4.73 1.41
C LEU A 40 11.72 -6.21 1.07
N PHE A 41 10.80 -6.59 0.18
CA PHE A 41 10.69 -7.96 -0.30
C PHE A 41 11.92 -8.37 -1.11
N VAL A 42 12.41 -7.49 -1.99
CA VAL A 42 13.63 -7.74 -2.77
C VAL A 42 14.84 -7.95 -1.85
N ASP A 43 14.97 -7.15 -0.80
CA ASP A 43 16.05 -7.31 0.19
C ASP A 43 15.94 -8.65 0.92
N TYR A 44 14.74 -9.03 1.35
CA TYR A 44 14.49 -10.34 1.95
C TYR A 44 14.89 -11.51 1.03
N ILE A 45 14.43 -11.53 -0.23
CA ILE A 45 14.73 -12.66 -1.12
C ILE A 45 16.21 -12.70 -1.58
N HIS A 46 16.90 -11.57 -1.57
CA HIS A 46 18.35 -11.54 -1.78
C HIS A 46 19.08 -12.19 -0.60
N GLU A 47 18.67 -11.87 0.63
CA GLU A 47 19.28 -12.38 1.86
C GLU A 47 19.00 -13.87 2.07
N HIS A 48 17.75 -14.32 1.85
CA HIS A 48 17.31 -15.67 2.20
C HIS A 48 17.35 -16.68 1.05
N HIS A 49 17.27 -16.24 -0.21
CA HIS A 49 17.13 -17.14 -1.37
C HIS A 49 18.14 -16.90 -2.49
N ALA A 50 18.99 -15.86 -2.41
CA ALA A 50 19.91 -15.45 -3.48
C ALA A 50 19.22 -15.29 -4.86
N ILE A 51 17.94 -14.91 -4.87
CA ILE A 51 17.16 -14.73 -6.10
C ILE A 51 17.48 -13.37 -6.72
N GLY A 52 18.04 -13.36 -7.93
CA GLY A 52 18.43 -12.11 -8.63
C GLY A 52 17.56 -11.74 -9.84
N ARG A 53 16.42 -12.42 -10.04
CA ARG A 53 15.52 -12.24 -11.18
C ARG A 53 14.07 -12.53 -10.79
N MET A 54 13.13 -11.73 -11.28
CA MET A 54 11.71 -11.89 -10.93
C MET A 54 11.11 -13.22 -11.41
N GLU A 55 11.62 -13.80 -12.50
CA GLU A 55 11.19 -15.10 -13.04
C GLU A 55 11.48 -16.28 -12.10
N MET A 56 12.37 -16.10 -11.12
CA MET A 56 12.73 -17.12 -10.14
C MET A 56 11.88 -17.06 -8.86
N ILE A 57 11.00 -16.07 -8.74
CA ILE A 57 10.09 -15.96 -7.60
C ILE A 57 8.96 -16.99 -7.77
N SER A 58 8.82 -17.88 -6.79
CA SER A 58 7.72 -18.85 -6.69
C SER A 58 6.68 -18.42 -5.65
N GLN A 59 5.54 -19.11 -5.62
CA GLN A 59 4.55 -18.94 -4.55
C GLN A 59 5.15 -19.22 -3.16
N ASP A 60 5.95 -20.27 -3.03
CA ASP A 60 6.59 -20.65 -1.77
C ASP A 60 7.46 -19.52 -1.20
N VAL A 61 8.22 -18.82 -2.05
CA VAL A 61 9.05 -17.67 -1.64
C VAL A 61 8.19 -16.51 -1.10
N VAL A 62 7.05 -16.25 -1.74
CA VAL A 62 6.13 -15.18 -1.31
C VAL A 62 5.41 -15.59 -0.01
N ILE A 63 5.06 -16.87 0.14
CA ILE A 63 4.48 -17.42 1.37
C ILE A 63 5.50 -17.32 2.51
N GLU A 64 6.75 -17.72 2.30
CA GLU A 64 7.82 -17.66 3.31
C GLU A 64 8.06 -16.22 3.78
N TYR A 65 8.12 -15.26 2.85
CA TYR A 65 8.17 -13.84 3.20
C TYR A 65 6.97 -13.41 4.04
N GLY A 66 5.76 -13.84 3.66
CA GLY A 66 4.54 -13.54 4.41
C GLY A 66 4.54 -14.14 5.81
N SER A 67 4.99 -15.39 5.98
CA SER A 67 5.16 -16.04 7.28
C SER A 67 6.19 -15.32 8.14
N TRP A 68 7.31 -14.88 7.54
CA TRP A 68 8.29 -14.04 8.23
C TRP A 68 7.69 -12.71 8.71
N LEU A 69 6.77 -12.11 7.95
CA LEU A 69 6.02 -10.94 8.40
C LEU A 69 5.03 -11.28 9.53
N ALA A 70 4.39 -12.44 9.48
CA ALA A 70 3.49 -12.90 10.55
C ALA A 70 4.26 -13.07 11.87
N ASP A 71 5.46 -13.68 11.85
CA ASP A 71 6.31 -13.80 13.04
C ASP A 71 6.68 -12.45 13.66
N ARG A 72 6.81 -11.40 12.83
CA ARG A 72 7.09 -10.03 13.30
C ARG A 72 5.85 -9.36 13.88
N VAL A 73 4.67 -9.66 13.34
CA VAL A 73 3.39 -9.25 13.93
C VAL A 73 3.22 -9.88 15.30
N ASP A 74 3.50 -11.18 15.43
CA ASP A 74 3.38 -11.91 16.70
C ASP A 74 4.34 -11.40 17.78
N LYS A 75 5.43 -10.73 17.38
CA LYS A 75 6.41 -10.08 18.26
C LYS A 75 6.12 -8.59 18.51
N ASP A 76 4.98 -8.08 18.04
CA ASP A 76 4.61 -6.65 18.09
C ASP A 76 5.64 -5.71 17.41
N GLU A 77 6.44 -6.22 16.48
CA GLU A 77 7.42 -5.44 15.71
C GLU A 77 6.82 -4.81 14.45
N LEU A 78 5.64 -5.29 14.03
CA LEU A 78 4.99 -4.88 12.81
C LEU A 78 3.46 -4.93 12.98
N GLU A 79 2.80 -3.84 12.60
CA GLU A 79 1.34 -3.80 12.58
C GLU A 79 0.75 -4.80 11.57
N VAL A 80 -0.36 -5.47 11.95
CA VAL A 80 -1.10 -6.41 11.08
C VAL A 80 -1.41 -5.77 9.72
N ALA A 81 -1.87 -4.51 9.74
CA ALA A 81 -2.22 -3.80 8.52
C ALA A 81 -1.01 -3.56 7.62
N THR A 82 0.14 -3.26 8.22
CA THR A 82 1.40 -3.04 7.49
C THR A 82 1.92 -4.33 6.87
N ALA A 83 1.94 -5.43 7.63
CA ALA A 83 2.34 -6.75 7.14
C ALA A 83 1.51 -7.20 5.94
N GLN A 84 0.17 -7.11 6.04
CA GLN A 84 -0.70 -7.46 4.93
C GLN A 84 -0.49 -6.54 3.71
N ASN A 85 -0.26 -5.24 3.92
CA ASN A 85 0.03 -4.31 2.83
C ASN A 85 1.35 -4.65 2.10
N TYR A 86 2.34 -5.21 2.80
CA TYR A 86 3.58 -5.65 2.16
C TYR A 86 3.32 -6.83 1.21
N VAL A 87 2.60 -7.86 1.66
CA VAL A 87 2.21 -8.99 0.79
C VAL A 87 1.34 -8.53 -0.38
N SER A 88 0.35 -7.66 -0.15
CA SER A 88 -0.47 -7.10 -1.22
C SER A 88 0.35 -6.32 -2.25
N THR A 89 1.42 -5.65 -1.82
CA THR A 89 2.33 -4.96 -2.74
C THR A 89 3.11 -5.94 -3.60
N VAL A 90 3.62 -7.02 -3.02
CA VAL A 90 4.32 -8.09 -3.75
C VAL A 90 3.41 -8.69 -4.81
N ASN A 91 2.18 -9.06 -4.44
CA ASN A 91 1.19 -9.56 -5.38
C ASN A 91 0.97 -8.60 -6.55
N ARG A 92 0.77 -7.31 -6.26
CA ARG A 92 0.47 -6.32 -7.30
C ARG A 92 1.65 -6.10 -8.25
N VAL A 93 2.88 -6.08 -7.73
CA VAL A 93 4.08 -5.96 -8.57
C VAL A 93 4.22 -7.18 -9.48
N LEU A 94 4.08 -8.39 -8.92
CA LEU A 94 4.20 -9.63 -9.68
C LEU A 94 3.07 -9.79 -10.70
N GLU A 95 1.85 -9.39 -10.36
CA GLU A 95 0.70 -9.37 -11.27
C GLU A 95 1.00 -8.51 -12.50
N ILE A 96 1.42 -7.26 -12.30
CA ILE A 96 1.71 -6.35 -13.42
C ILE A 96 2.91 -6.86 -14.23
N ALA A 97 3.98 -7.29 -13.54
CA ALA A 97 5.20 -7.74 -14.19
C ALA A 97 4.98 -8.99 -15.06
N ARG A 98 4.17 -9.93 -14.58
CA ARG A 98 3.87 -11.18 -15.30
C ARG A 98 2.75 -11.03 -16.32
N GLY A 99 1.80 -10.15 -16.05
CA GLY A 99 0.53 -10.06 -16.79
C GLY A 99 -0.49 -11.14 -16.40
N ASP A 100 -0.28 -11.85 -15.28
CA ASP A 100 -1.18 -12.88 -14.75
C ASP A 100 -1.21 -12.86 -13.20
N ASN A 101 -2.14 -13.61 -12.60
CA ASN A 101 -2.26 -13.74 -11.14
C ASN A 101 -1.70 -15.07 -10.59
N ALA A 102 -0.78 -15.72 -11.31
CA ALA A 102 -0.31 -17.06 -10.96
C ALA A 102 0.46 -17.11 -9.63
N LEU A 103 1.01 -15.99 -9.17
CA LEU A 103 1.75 -15.86 -7.91
C LEU A 103 0.96 -15.13 -6.81
N GLN A 104 -0.35 -14.97 -6.97
CA GLN A 104 -1.16 -14.26 -5.97
C GLN A 104 -1.27 -15.08 -4.68
N ILE A 105 -0.86 -14.47 -3.55
CA ILE A 105 -0.89 -15.08 -2.22
C ILE A 105 -1.81 -14.29 -1.28
N SER A 106 -2.67 -14.98 -0.54
CA SER A 106 -3.50 -14.41 0.51
C SER A 106 -2.65 -14.08 1.74
N PRO A 107 -2.56 -12.80 2.16
CA PRO A 107 -1.81 -12.44 3.35
C PRO A 107 -2.30 -13.14 4.62
N THR A 108 -3.57 -13.54 4.65
CA THR A 108 -4.17 -14.18 5.83
C THR A 108 -4.17 -15.69 5.72
N GLN A 109 -4.73 -16.24 4.64
CA GLN A 109 -4.94 -17.68 4.51
C GLN A 109 -3.63 -18.43 4.25
N ASP A 110 -2.74 -17.85 3.44
CA ASP A 110 -1.52 -18.54 3.00
C ASP A 110 -0.32 -18.16 3.88
N CYS A 111 -0.22 -16.90 4.32
CA CYS A 111 0.91 -16.40 5.12
C CYS A 111 0.68 -16.46 6.64
N GLY A 112 -0.54 -16.74 7.11
CA GLY A 112 -0.85 -16.76 8.53
C GLY A 112 -0.93 -15.39 9.23
N ILE A 113 -0.86 -14.27 8.51
CA ILE A 113 -0.98 -12.94 9.14
C ILE A 113 -2.40 -12.79 9.70
N PRO A 114 -2.59 -12.36 10.96
CA PRO A 114 -3.90 -12.20 11.57
C PRO A 114 -4.85 -11.33 10.74
N LYS A 115 -6.16 -11.55 10.87
CA LYS A 115 -7.16 -10.65 10.26
C LYS A 115 -7.10 -9.28 10.94
N ARG A 116 -7.19 -8.21 10.16
CA ARG A 116 -7.35 -6.85 10.71
C ARG A 116 -8.69 -6.77 11.44
N SER A 117 -8.71 -6.10 12.59
CA SER A 117 -9.96 -5.63 13.18
C SER A 117 -10.29 -4.27 12.58
N GLY A 118 -11.44 -4.15 11.91
CA GLY A 118 -11.99 -2.87 11.45
C GLY A 118 -12.90 -2.20 12.48
N VAL A 119 -12.98 -2.76 13.70
CA VAL A 119 -13.86 -2.23 14.75
C VAL A 119 -13.22 -0.97 15.31
N ALA A 120 -13.87 0.18 15.07
CA ALA A 120 -13.51 1.41 15.73
C ALA A 120 -13.80 1.29 17.23
N ILE A 121 -12.74 1.25 18.04
CA ILE A 121 -12.83 1.20 19.50
C ILE A 121 -12.84 2.59 20.14
N GLU A 122 -12.42 3.60 19.38
CA GLU A 122 -12.35 5.01 19.82
C GLU A 122 -13.08 5.91 18.83
N ASN A 123 -13.84 6.86 19.36
CA ASN A 123 -14.45 7.90 18.55
C ASN A 123 -13.47 9.05 18.36
N MET A 124 -12.91 9.15 17.14
CA MET A 124 -11.98 10.21 16.74
C MET A 124 -12.70 11.44 16.15
N ALA A 125 -14.02 11.54 16.26
CA ALA A 125 -14.78 12.69 15.75
C ALA A 125 -14.51 13.94 16.58
N VAL A 126 -14.29 15.06 15.89
CA VAL A 126 -14.17 16.39 16.52
C VAL A 126 -15.55 16.83 17.01
N SER A 127 -15.64 17.27 18.28
CA SER A 127 -16.91 17.78 18.83
C SER A 127 -17.41 19.04 18.09
N ASP A 128 -18.71 19.31 18.13
CA ASP A 128 -19.28 20.51 17.50
C ASP A 128 -18.66 21.79 18.05
N GLU A 129 -18.38 21.82 19.35
CA GLU A 129 -17.76 22.95 20.05
C GLU A 129 -16.37 23.26 19.49
N VAL A 130 -15.53 22.23 19.36
CA VAL A 130 -14.17 22.36 18.83
C VAL A 130 -14.21 22.74 17.35
N HIS A 131 -15.10 22.12 16.57
CA HIS A 131 -15.28 22.47 15.15
C HIS A 131 -15.67 23.94 14.97
N ASN A 132 -16.69 24.39 15.69
CA ASN A 132 -17.18 25.77 15.62
C ASN A 132 -16.14 26.79 16.09
N LEU A 133 -15.25 26.41 17.01
CA LEU A 133 -14.11 27.24 17.39
C LEU A 133 -13.11 27.35 16.22
N TRP A 134 -12.70 26.23 15.61
CA TRP A 134 -11.75 26.23 14.51
C TRP A 134 -12.24 27.01 13.30
N VAL A 135 -13.50 26.83 12.90
CA VAL A 135 -14.13 27.57 11.79
C VAL A 135 -14.00 29.09 11.96
N LYS A 136 -14.01 29.60 13.20
CA LYS A 136 -13.86 31.04 13.49
C LYS A 136 -12.40 31.52 13.52
N LEU A 137 -11.45 30.63 13.77
CA LEU A 137 -10.03 30.96 13.95
C LEU A 137 -9.22 30.86 12.66
N VAL A 138 -9.61 29.98 11.74
CA VAL A 138 -8.86 29.74 10.50
C VAL A 138 -9.28 30.69 9.38
N HIS A 139 -8.46 30.73 8.33
CA HIS A 139 -8.78 31.48 7.11
C HIS A 139 -10.11 30.99 6.48
N PRO A 140 -10.96 31.87 5.92
CA PRO A 140 -12.30 31.50 5.41
C PRO A 140 -12.32 30.32 4.43
N ARG A 141 -11.29 30.18 3.59
CA ARG A 141 -11.15 29.02 2.68
C ARG A 141 -11.02 27.69 3.42
N ILE A 142 -10.24 27.67 4.50
CA ILE A 142 -10.06 26.47 5.33
C ILE A 142 -11.33 26.21 6.13
N ALA A 143 -12.00 27.25 6.63
CA ALA A 143 -13.29 27.12 7.31
C ALA A 143 -14.33 26.43 6.42
N ALA A 144 -14.47 26.87 5.17
CA ALA A 144 -15.35 26.23 4.19
C ALA A 144 -14.99 24.75 3.94
N MET A 145 -13.70 24.42 3.85
CA MET A 145 -13.25 23.02 3.73
C MET A 145 -13.62 22.19 4.97
N LEU A 146 -13.43 22.72 6.19
CA LEU A 146 -13.80 22.03 7.42
C LEU A 146 -15.30 21.74 7.45
N ASP A 147 -16.13 22.72 7.07
CA ASP A 147 -17.58 22.52 7.00
C ASP A 147 -17.95 21.45 5.96
N LEU A 148 -17.37 21.49 4.76
CA LEU A 148 -17.59 20.44 3.75
C LEU A 148 -17.21 19.05 4.27
N GLN A 149 -16.08 18.92 4.96
CA GLN A 149 -15.65 17.65 5.56
C GLN A 149 -16.64 17.18 6.63
N ARG A 150 -17.11 18.07 7.52
CA ARG A 150 -18.05 17.70 8.60
C ARG A 150 -19.42 17.30 8.07
N TRP A 151 -19.97 18.07 7.13
CA TRP A 151 -21.34 17.88 6.64
C TRP A 151 -21.48 16.74 5.64
N PHE A 152 -20.48 16.54 4.77
CA PHE A 152 -20.54 15.55 3.69
C PHE A 152 -19.59 14.36 3.91
N GLY A 153 -18.80 14.36 4.97
CA GLY A 153 -17.81 13.31 5.23
C GLY A 153 -16.67 13.29 4.21
N LEU A 154 -16.38 14.41 3.54
CA LEU A 154 -15.32 14.49 2.56
C LEU A 154 -13.96 14.27 3.21
N ARG A 155 -13.06 13.58 2.52
CA ARG A 155 -11.63 13.60 2.86
C ARG A 155 -11.06 14.98 2.61
N PHE A 156 -9.92 15.28 3.25
CA PHE A 156 -9.23 16.57 3.06
C PHE A 156 -9.02 16.90 1.58
N GLU A 157 -8.50 15.96 0.79
CA GLU A 157 -8.26 16.15 -0.64
C GLU A 157 -9.54 16.43 -1.43
N GLU A 158 -10.64 15.73 -1.11
CA GLU A 158 -11.94 15.91 -1.75
C GLU A 158 -12.49 17.31 -1.45
N SER A 159 -12.40 17.76 -0.19
CA SER A 159 -12.82 19.12 0.20
C SER A 159 -12.00 20.23 -0.47
N ALA A 160 -10.72 19.97 -0.73
CA ALA A 160 -9.83 20.92 -1.40
C ALA A 160 -10.10 21.01 -2.92
N LYS A 161 -10.59 19.93 -3.51
CA LYS A 161 -10.89 19.80 -4.95
C LYS A 161 -12.36 20.00 -5.29
N PHE A 162 -13.21 20.23 -4.29
CA PHE A 162 -14.66 20.34 -4.46
C PHE A 162 -15.02 21.51 -5.38
N ASP A 163 -15.69 21.21 -6.50
CA ASP A 163 -16.18 22.20 -7.45
C ASP A 163 -17.71 22.25 -7.42
N ALA A 164 -18.25 23.28 -6.77
CA ALA A 164 -19.69 23.44 -6.59
C ALA A 164 -20.44 23.89 -7.86
N TYR A 165 -19.74 24.29 -8.93
CA TYR A 165 -20.39 24.73 -10.18
C TYR A 165 -20.81 23.57 -11.08
N THR A 166 -20.19 22.41 -10.90
CA THR A 166 -20.40 21.20 -11.71
C THR A 166 -21.09 20.07 -10.95
N ALA A 167 -21.42 20.30 -9.67
CA ALA A 167 -22.09 19.35 -8.78
C ALA A 167 -23.62 19.30 -8.97
#